data_AF-A0A847JE98-F1
#
_entry.id   AF-A0A847JE98-F1
#
_cell.length_a   1.000
_cell.length_b   1.000
_cell.length_c   1.000
_cell.angle_alpha   90.00
_cell.angle_beta   90.00
_cell.angle_gamma   90.00
#
_symmetry.space_group_name_H-M   'P 1'
#
loop_
_entity.id
_entity.type
_entity.pdbx_description
1 polymer ?
#
loop_
_entity_poly.entity_id
_entity_poly.type
_entity_poly.pdbx_seq_one_letter_code
_entity_poly.pdbx_strand_id
1 'polypeptide(L)' 'VVTPKGVRLCRPSEAVLDLLPAMPKGEFRKEDGELVLDAEGRPVAAG' A
#
# COMPACT_ATOMS: atom_id res chain seq x y z
N VAL A 1 5.84 -4.85 -10.06
CA VAL A 1 6.20 -3.42 -9.88
C VAL A 1 7.69 -3.31 -9.70
N VAL A 2 8.33 -2.28 -10.28
CA VAL A 2 9.78 -2.02 -10.21
C VAL A 2 9.99 -0.60 -9.68
N THR A 3 10.83 -0.44 -8.66
CA THR A 3 11.27 0.86 -8.11
C THR A 3 12.76 0.78 -7.73
N PRO A 4 13.42 1.90 -7.36
CA PRO A 4 14.79 1.85 -6.83
C PRO A 4 14.94 1.01 -5.55
N LYS A 5 13.85 0.76 -4.80
CA LYS A 5 13.85 -0.12 -3.61
C LYS A 5 13.81 -1.62 -3.97
N GLY A 6 13.49 -1.97 -5.21
CA GLY A 6 13.48 -3.35 -5.68
C GLY A 6 12.35 -3.67 -6.66
N VAL A 7 12.16 -4.97 -6.90
CA VAL A 7 11.10 -5.50 -7.77
C VAL A 7 10.27 -6.54 -7.01
N ARG A 8 8.94 -6.50 -7.19
CA ARG A 8 8.01 -7.48 -6.61
C ARG A 8 6.80 -7.71 -7.51
N LEU A 9 6.27 -8.93 -7.51
CA LEU A 9 4.90 -9.20 -7.94
C LEU A 9 3.94 -8.79 -6.82
N CYS A 10 3.29 -7.64 -6.97
CA CYS A 10 2.36 -7.09 -5.97
C CYS A 10 0.99 -7.75 -6.12
N ARG A 11 0.92 -9.01 -5.69
CA ARG A 11 -0.28 -9.82 -5.56
C ARG A 11 -0.28 -10.36 -4.12
N PRO A 12 -1.01 -9.73 -3.18
CA PRO A 12 -2.04 -8.70 -3.37
C PRO A 12 -1.46 -7.29 -3.64
N SER A 13 -2.29 -6.34 -4.10
CA SER A 13 -1.85 -5.06 -4.68
C SER A 13 -1.13 -4.14 -3.68
N GLU A 14 -1.54 -4.15 -2.42
CA GLU A 14 -0.97 -3.42 -1.28
C GLU A 14 0.49 -3.79 -0.98
N ALA A 15 0.98 -4.94 -1.47
CA ALA A 15 2.41 -5.27 -1.39
C ALA A 15 3.30 -4.28 -2.17
N VAL A 16 2.72 -3.35 -2.93
CA VAL A 16 3.43 -2.22 -3.53
C VAL A 16 3.94 -1.22 -2.49
N LEU A 17 3.29 -1.12 -1.32
CA LEU A 17 3.64 -0.15 -0.28
C LEU A 17 5.09 -0.32 0.21
N ASP A 18 5.57 -1.56 0.29
CA ASP A 18 6.97 -1.90 0.63
C ASP A 18 8.00 -1.30 -0.34
N LEU A 19 7.59 -1.07 -1.60
CA LEU A 19 8.47 -0.58 -2.67
C LEU A 19 8.43 0.94 -2.83
N LEU A 20 7.50 1.64 -2.17
CA LEU A 20 7.35 3.09 -2.31
C LEU A 20 8.45 3.83 -1.55
N PRO A 21 9.02 4.92 -2.09
CA PRO A 21 10.06 5.71 -1.41
C PRO A 21 9.56 6.32 -0.10
N ALA A 22 8.27 6.70 -0.05
CA ALA A 22 7.57 7.19 1.13
C ALA A 22 6.14 6.65 1.14
N MET A 23 5.52 6.55 2.32
CA MET A 23 4.12 6.15 2.46
C MET A 23 3.19 7.22 1.86
N PRO A 24 2.08 6.82 1.20
CA PRO A 24 1.02 7.73 0.82
C PRO A 24 0.49 8.48 2.05
N LYS A 25 0.07 9.73 1.85
CA LYS A 25 -0.61 10.51 2.88
C LYS A 25 -2.11 10.29 2.72
N GLY A 26 -2.81 10.12 3.84
CA GLY A 26 -4.26 9.98 3.85
C GLY A 26 -4.73 8.57 3.55
N GLU A 27 -6.06 8.44 3.57
CA GLU A 27 -6.77 7.18 3.38
C GLU A 27 -6.51 6.60 1.97
N PHE A 28 -6.30 5.29 1.91
CA PHE A 28 -6.27 4.54 0.65
C PHE A 28 -7.23 3.36 0.72
N ARG A 29 -8.20 3.35 -0.20
CA ARG A 29 -9.12 2.24 -0.41
C ARG A 29 -8.89 1.61 -1.78
N LYS A 30 -8.95 0.28 -1.84
CA LYS A 30 -9.03 -0.46 -3.10
C LYS A 30 -10.40 -0.22 -3.76
N GLU A 31 -10.53 -0.65 -5.02
CA GLU A 31 -11.75 -0.50 -5.81
C GLU A 31 -12.96 -1.24 -5.20
N ASP A 32 -12.72 -2.34 -4.50
CA ASP A 32 -13.74 -3.11 -3.76
C ASP A 32 -14.13 -2.48 -2.41
N GLY A 33 -13.56 -1.32 -2.06
CA GLY A 33 -13.81 -0.61 -0.81
C GLY A 33 -12.94 -1.06 0.36
N GLU A 34 -12.06 -2.05 0.18
CA GLU A 34 -11.11 -2.49 1.19
C GLU A 34 -10.19 -1.34 1.59
N LEU A 35 -10.21 -0.99 2.88
CA LEU A 35 -9.33 0.02 3.46
C LEU A 35 -7.94 -0.60 3.65
N VAL A 36 -6.90 0.02 3.10
CA VAL A 36 -5.51 -0.44 3.26
C VAL A 36 -4.72 0.54 4.13
N LEU A 37 -4.91 1.84 3.94
CA LEU A 37 -4.31 2.90 4.75
C LEU A 37 -5.39 3.74 5.41
N ASP A 38 -5.26 4.03 6.70
CA ASP A 38 -6.14 4.93 7.44
C ASP A 38 -5.94 6.41 7.04
N ALA A 39 -6.71 7.32 7.65
CA ALA A 39 -6.65 8.75 7.38
C ALA A 39 -5.28 9.37 7.72
N GLU A 40 -4.47 8.71 8.55
CA GLU A 40 -3.10 9.12 8.89
C GLU A 40 -2.06 8.50 7.95
N GLY A 41 -2.48 7.70 6.97
CA GLY A 41 -1.61 6.99 6.02
C GLY A 41 -0.93 5.76 6.61
N ARG A 42 -1.44 5.23 7.73
CA ARG A 42 -0.90 4.03 8.39
C ARG A 42 -1.62 2.78 7.88
N PRO A 43 -0.93 1.65 7.74
CA PRO A 43 -1.58 0.38 7.41
C PRO A 43 -2.64 0.05 8.44
N VAL A 44 -3.85 -0.27 7.98
CA VAL A 44 -4.82 -0.90 8.87
C VAL A 44 -4.31 -2.30 9.17
N ALA A 45 -4.22 -2.67 10.45
CA ALA A 45 -3.74 -3.99 10.84
C ALA A 45 -4.57 -5.06 10.12
N ALA A 46 -3.90 -5.89 9.32
CA ALA A 46 -4.53 -7.05 8.70
C ALA A 46 -5.05 -7.96 9.83
N GLY A 47 -6.36 -8.18 9.86
CA GLY A 47 -6.96 -9.27 10.61
C GLY A 47 -6.66 -10.62 9.96
#